data_AF-A0A819YYV5-F1
#
_entry.id   AF-A0A819YYV5-F1
#
_cell.length_a   1.000
_cell.length_b   1.000
_cell.length_c   1.000
_cell.angle_alpha   90.00
_cell.angle_beta   90.00
_cell.angle_gamma   90.00
#
_symmetry.space_group_name_H-M   'P 1'
#
loop_
_entity.id
_entity.type
_entity.pdbx_description
1 polymer ?
#
loop_
_entity_poly.entity_id
_entity_poly.type
_entity_poly.pdbx_seq_one_letter_code
_entity_poly.pdbx_strand_id
1 'polypeptide(L)'
;RQQQNNKGRKELFDSVWSYSSIEHDGLGRYQDPLNPYGDFQTMIKITCILKPGGFLFLGIPVNTEDLLQYNLHRIYGPIRLPLLYRNFHVVEMLGMGMARQRGVGWIQPFVVLQNKIGCKSS
;
A
#
# COMPACT_ATOMS: atom_id res chain seq x y z
N ARG A 1 42.63 2.14 16.35
CA ARG A 1 42.07 1.76 15.02
C ARG A 1 40.91 0.80 15.27
N GLN A 2 39.79 0.97 14.54
CA GLN A 2 38.50 0.24 14.64
C GLN A 2 37.36 0.86 15.47
N GLN A 3 37.13 2.18 15.37
CA GLN A 3 35.81 2.76 15.62
C GLN A 3 35.51 3.80 14.54
N GLN A 4 35.09 3.36 13.35
CA GLN A 4 34.49 4.19 12.29
C GLN A 4 34.08 3.25 11.14
N ASN A 5 32.83 2.77 11.13
CA ASN A 5 32.13 2.38 9.88
C ASN A 5 30.64 1.93 10.00
N ASN A 6 29.92 2.23 11.09
CA ASN A 6 28.46 1.92 11.19
C ASN A 6 27.58 3.17 11.23
N LYS A 7 27.81 4.14 10.34
CA LYS A 7 26.83 5.22 10.09
C LYS A 7 26.15 4.96 8.74
N GLY A 8 24.92 4.44 8.76
CA GLY A 8 23.99 4.63 7.64
C GLY A 8 23.22 3.42 7.10
N ARG A 9 23.37 2.19 7.62
CA ARG A 9 22.42 1.12 7.25
C ARG A 9 21.12 1.32 8.01
N LYS A 10 20.09 1.85 7.35
CA LYS A 10 18.72 1.69 7.83
C LYS A 10 18.42 0.20 7.87
N GLU A 11 18.11 -0.32 9.05
CA GLU A 11 17.55 -1.67 9.16
C GLU A 11 16.22 -1.70 8.41
N LEU A 12 16.07 -2.68 7.53
CA LEU A 12 14.88 -2.89 6.72
C LEU A 12 13.97 -3.89 7.41
N PHE A 13 12.66 -3.76 7.19
CA PHE A 13 11.66 -4.65 7.75
C PHE A 13 11.48 -5.90 6.88
N ASP A 14 11.23 -7.04 7.52
CA ASP A 14 10.83 -8.29 6.86
C ASP A 14 9.36 -8.26 6.44
N SER A 15 8.52 -7.56 7.21
CA SER A 15 7.11 -7.36 6.88
C SER A 15 6.57 -5.99 7.28
N VAL A 16 5.56 -5.53 6.56
CA VAL A 16 4.77 -4.32 6.82
C VAL A 16 3.30 -4.67 6.76
N TRP A 17 2.52 -4.08 7.66
CA TRP A 17 1.07 -4.27 7.72
C TRP A 17 0.39 -2.92 7.58
N SER A 18 -0.60 -2.83 6.70
CA SER A 18 -1.43 -1.64 6.54
C SER A 18 -2.87 -2.05 6.25
N TYR A 19 -3.79 -1.57 7.06
CA TYR A 19 -5.21 -1.84 6.91
C TYR A 19 -5.98 -0.54 7.08
N SER A 20 -6.81 -0.19 6.11
CA SER A 20 -7.57 1.05 6.09
C SER A 20 -6.71 2.30 6.38
N SER A 21 -5.72 2.58 5.54
CA SER A 21 -4.79 3.69 5.75
C SER A 21 -4.37 4.33 4.43
N ILE A 22 -3.77 3.54 3.53
CA ILE A 22 -3.17 4.05 2.29
C ILE A 22 -4.20 4.71 1.38
N GLU A 23 -5.44 4.24 1.39
CA GLU A 23 -6.51 4.80 0.56
C GLU A 23 -6.86 6.25 0.90
N HIS A 24 -6.46 6.72 2.09
CA HIS A 24 -6.66 8.10 2.57
C HIS A 24 -5.56 9.07 2.14
N ASP A 25 -4.38 8.57 1.76
CA ASP A 25 -3.19 9.42 1.60
C ASP A 25 -3.36 10.49 0.51
N GLY A 26 -3.14 11.75 0.89
CA GLY A 26 -3.22 12.89 -0.02
C GLY A 26 -4.65 13.35 -0.34
N LEU A 27 -5.64 12.95 0.46
CA LEU A 27 -7.01 13.43 0.35
C LEU A 27 -7.32 14.62 1.29
N GLY A 28 -6.35 15.05 2.11
CA GLY A 28 -6.53 16.17 3.03
C GLY A 28 -7.50 15.91 4.17
N ARG A 29 -7.90 14.65 4.37
CA ARG A 29 -8.79 14.22 5.45
C ARG A 29 -8.23 14.58 6.81
N TYR A 30 -6.91 14.46 6.96
CA TYR A 30 -6.20 14.65 8.22
C TYR A 30 -5.41 15.96 8.24
N GLN A 31 -5.88 16.96 7.49
CA GLN A 31 -5.20 18.25 7.29
C GLN A 31 -3.83 18.12 6.59
N ASP A 32 -3.58 16.96 5.97
CA ASP A 32 -2.48 16.75 5.05
C ASP A 32 -2.67 17.54 3.74
N PRO A 33 -1.58 17.96 3.06
CA PRO A 33 -1.71 18.58 1.76
C PRO A 33 -2.39 17.65 0.75
N LEU A 34 -3.27 18.20 -0.09
CA LEU A 34 -3.86 17.45 -1.20
C LEU A 34 -2.76 16.97 -2.14
N ASN A 35 -2.73 15.67 -2.39
CA ASN A 35 -1.79 15.02 -3.28
C ASN A 35 -2.48 13.82 -3.96
N PRO A 36 -2.87 13.97 -5.23
CA PRO A 36 -3.50 12.89 -6.00
C PRO A 36 -2.64 11.61 -6.12
N TYR A 37 -1.33 11.70 -5.84
CA TYR A 37 -0.37 10.59 -5.89
C TYR A 37 0.10 10.13 -4.50
N GLY A 38 -0.56 10.58 -3.41
CA GLY A 38 -0.12 10.31 -2.03
C GLY A 38 0.00 8.82 -1.71
N ASP A 39 -1.00 8.02 -2.08
CA ASP A 39 -1.01 6.57 -1.91
C ASP A 39 0.14 5.87 -2.68
N PHE A 40 0.43 6.30 -3.92
CA PHE A 40 1.57 5.77 -4.67
C PHE A 40 2.90 6.12 -4.01
N GLN A 41 3.05 7.35 -3.51
CA GLN A 41 4.26 7.76 -2.78
C GLN A 41 4.42 6.93 -1.51
N THR A 42 3.35 6.62 -0.80
CA THR A 42 3.37 5.74 0.37
C THR A 42 3.77 4.31 -0.01
N MET A 43 3.23 3.76 -1.10
CA MET A 43 3.66 2.45 -1.60
C MET A 43 5.15 2.41 -1.99
N ILE A 44 5.67 3.48 -2.58
CA ILE A 44 7.11 3.62 -2.88
C ILE A 44 7.93 3.64 -1.57
N LYS A 45 7.51 4.41 -0.57
CA LYS A 45 8.15 4.43 0.75
C LYS A 45 8.16 3.04 1.39
N ILE A 46 7.04 2.31 1.33
CA ILE A 46 6.94 0.92 1.82
C ILE A 46 7.93 0.02 1.10
N THR A 47 8.02 0.13 -0.23
CA THR A 47 9.00 -0.62 -1.04
C THR A 47 10.44 -0.36 -0.57
N CYS A 48 10.74 0.86 -0.12
CA CYS A 48 12.07 1.27 0.33
C CYS A 48 12.42 0.86 1.77
N ILE A 49 11.43 0.66 2.64
CA ILE A 49 11.66 0.21 4.03
C ILE A 49 11.55 -1.31 4.18
N LEU A 50 10.96 -2.01 3.21
CA LEU A 50 10.95 -3.47 3.14
C LEU A 50 12.24 -4.01 2.53
N LYS A 51 12.72 -5.14 3.06
CA LYS A 51 13.74 -5.94 2.39
C LYS A 51 13.24 -6.39 1.00
N PRO A 52 14.12 -6.54 -0.01
CA PRO A 52 13.78 -7.32 -1.20
C PRO A 52 13.28 -8.71 -0.77
N GLY A 53 12.15 -9.15 -1.30
CA GLY A 53 11.48 -10.39 -0.90
C GLY A 53 10.65 -10.31 0.38
N GLY A 54 10.67 -9.19 1.11
CA GLY A 54 9.82 -8.93 2.28
C GLY A 54 8.35 -8.73 1.90
N PHE A 55 7.46 -8.83 2.89
CA PHE A 55 6.01 -8.90 2.66
C PHE A 55 5.26 -7.65 3.14
N LEU A 56 4.30 -7.20 2.34
CA LEU A 56 3.29 -6.22 2.70
C LEU A 56 1.94 -6.92 2.79
N PHE A 57 1.31 -6.83 3.96
CA PHE A 57 -0.08 -7.23 4.18
C PHE A 57 -0.96 -5.99 4.08
N LEU A 58 -1.72 -5.87 2.99
CA LEU A 58 -2.45 -4.67 2.64
C LEU A 58 -3.97 -4.91 2.60
N GLY A 59 -4.72 -4.20 3.43
CA GLY A 59 -6.19 -4.18 3.37
C GLY A 59 -6.72 -2.83 2.94
N ILE A 60 -7.25 -2.77 1.72
CA ILE A 60 -7.76 -1.54 1.08
C ILE A 60 -9.13 -1.80 0.41
N PRO A 61 -9.99 -0.78 0.29
CA PRO A 61 -11.25 -0.90 -0.44
C PRO A 61 -11.00 -1.18 -1.92
N VAL A 62 -11.65 -2.20 -2.48
CA VAL A 62 -11.61 -2.52 -3.92
C VAL A 62 -13.02 -2.69 -4.48
N ASN A 63 -13.18 -2.36 -5.75
CA ASN A 63 -14.44 -2.49 -6.47
C ASN A 63 -14.21 -2.78 -7.96
N THR A 64 -15.28 -3.00 -8.72
CA THR A 64 -15.23 -3.15 -10.18
C THR A 64 -14.90 -1.85 -10.92
N GLU A 65 -14.98 -0.72 -10.23
CA GLU A 65 -14.70 0.63 -10.74
C GLU A 65 -13.79 1.39 -9.76
N ASP A 66 -12.97 2.30 -10.30
CA ASP A 66 -12.18 3.23 -9.49
C ASP A 66 -13.08 4.37 -9.00
N LEU A 67 -13.25 4.48 -7.68
CA LEU A 67 -14.08 5.51 -7.07
C LEU A 67 -13.27 6.35 -6.10
N LEU A 68 -13.63 7.63 -6.01
CA LEU A 68 -13.09 8.55 -5.02
C LEU A 68 -14.26 9.13 -4.22
N GLN A 69 -14.34 8.78 -2.94
CA GLN A 69 -15.19 9.49 -2.00
C GLN A 69 -14.36 10.65 -1.47
N TYR A 70 -14.53 11.84 -2.06
CA TYR A 70 -13.68 13.00 -1.80
C TYR A 70 -13.52 13.25 -0.29
N ASN A 71 -12.27 13.46 0.13
CA ASN A 71 -11.76 13.55 1.51
C ASN A 71 -12.04 12.36 2.45
N LEU A 72 -12.77 11.33 2.00
CA LEU A 72 -13.03 10.13 2.77
C LEU A 72 -12.01 9.06 2.41
N HIS A 73 -12.08 8.41 1.25
CA HIS A 73 -11.12 7.40 0.83
C HIS A 73 -11.18 7.13 -0.69
N ARG A 74 -10.17 6.43 -1.20
CA ARG A 74 -10.21 5.80 -2.53
C ARG A 74 -10.77 4.38 -2.43
N ILE A 75 -11.50 3.97 -3.46
CA ILE A 75 -11.88 2.59 -3.71
C ILE A 75 -11.21 2.18 -5.01
N TYR A 76 -10.32 1.22 -4.93
CA TYR A 76 -9.43 0.87 -6.02
C TYR A 76 -10.13 -0.07 -7.01
N GLY A 77 -10.11 0.32 -8.28
CA GLY A 77 -10.64 -0.45 -9.39
C GLY A 77 -9.54 -0.90 -10.36
N PRO A 78 -9.91 -1.31 -11.58
CA PRO A 78 -9.00 -1.92 -12.54
C PRO A 78 -7.91 -0.96 -13.06
N ILE A 79 -8.05 0.36 -12.88
CA ILE A 79 -7.08 1.34 -13.36
C ILE A 79 -6.02 1.61 -12.28
N ARG A 80 -6.43 1.93 -11.05
CA ARG A 80 -5.49 2.37 -10.01
C ARG A 80 -4.85 1.22 -9.25
N LEU A 81 -5.57 0.11 -9.05
CA LEU A 81 -5.08 -1.03 -8.28
C LEU A 81 -3.78 -1.64 -8.85
N PRO A 82 -3.66 -1.90 -10.16
CA PRO A 82 -2.42 -2.46 -10.72
C PRO A 82 -1.22 -1.51 -10.57
N LEU A 83 -1.46 -0.19 -10.60
CA LEU A 83 -0.43 0.82 -10.38
C LEU A 83 0.08 0.80 -8.94
N LEU A 84 -0.82 0.59 -7.97
CA LEU A 84 -0.48 0.46 -6.55
C LEU A 84 0.45 -0.74 -6.33
N TYR A 85 0.24 -1.84 -7.07
CA TYR A 85 1.00 -3.08 -6.94
C TYR A 85 2.24 -3.18 -7.81
N ARG A 86 2.58 -2.15 -8.60
CA ARG A 86 3.64 -2.23 -9.63
C ARG A 86 4.97 -2.82 -9.13
N ASN A 87 5.39 -2.45 -7.93
CA ASN A 87 6.68 -2.87 -7.33
C ASN A 87 6.58 -4.17 -6.53
N PHE A 88 5.42 -4.83 -6.51
CA PHE A 88 5.14 -6.01 -5.72
C PHE A 88 4.64 -7.19 -6.58
N HIS A 89 4.96 -8.41 -6.19
CA HIS A 89 4.27 -9.60 -6.65
C HIS A 89 3.03 -9.81 -5.78
N VAL A 90 1.86 -10.01 -6.39
CA VAL A 90 0.67 -10.45 -5.67
C VAL A 90 0.85 -11.93 -5.35
N VAL A 91 0.90 -12.26 -4.06
CA VAL A 91 1.08 -13.63 -3.59
C VAL A 91 -0.27 -14.28 -3.35
N GLU A 92 -1.14 -13.61 -2.60
CA GLU A 92 -2.45 -14.13 -2.24
C GLU A 92 -3.44 -13.01 -1.96
N MET A 93 -4.73 -13.29 -2.14
CA MET A 93 -5.82 -12.40 -1.73
C MET A 93 -6.81 -13.16 -0.84
N LEU A 94 -7.03 -12.62 0.35
CA LEU A 94 -7.85 -13.20 1.41
C LEU A 94 -9.11 -12.35 1.64
N GLY A 95 -10.20 -12.99 2.07
CA GLY A 95 -11.41 -12.28 2.52
C GLY A 95 -12.38 -11.85 1.42
N MET A 96 -12.18 -12.27 0.16
CA MET A 96 -13.12 -11.98 -0.95
C MET A 96 -14.56 -12.44 -0.68
N GLY A 97 -14.76 -13.51 0.10
CA GLY A 97 -16.08 -14.07 0.39
C GLY A 97 -16.90 -13.34 1.47
N MET A 98 -16.29 -12.50 2.30
CA MET A 98 -16.95 -11.96 3.51
C MET A 98 -17.65 -10.61 3.29
N ALA A 99 -17.32 -9.87 2.23
CA ALA A 99 -17.77 -8.49 2.08
C ALA A 99 -19.10 -8.33 1.32
N ARG A 100 -19.55 -9.35 0.59
CA ARG A 100 -20.82 -9.31 -0.17
C ARG A 100 -22.08 -9.23 0.73
N GLN A 101 -21.94 -9.41 2.05
CA GLN A 101 -23.06 -9.54 2.98
C GLN A 101 -23.54 -8.24 3.64
N ARG A 102 -22.84 -7.09 3.50
CA ARG A 102 -23.13 -5.90 4.32
C ARG A 102 -23.75 -4.69 3.62
N GLY A 103 -24.21 -4.81 2.37
CA GLY A 103 -24.82 -3.68 1.65
C GLY A 103 -23.86 -2.52 1.35
N VAL A 104 -22.56 -2.73 1.57
CA VAL A 104 -21.49 -1.78 1.23
C VAL A 104 -21.08 -2.04 -0.22
N GLY A 105 -21.02 -1.01 -1.05
CA GLY A 105 -20.77 -1.11 -2.50
C GLY A 105 -19.33 -1.50 -2.90
N TRP A 106 -18.48 -1.88 -1.94
CA TRP A 106 -17.10 -2.29 -2.16
C TRP A 106 -16.72 -3.38 -1.17
N ILE A 107 -15.65 -4.11 -1.47
CA ILE A 107 -15.08 -5.12 -0.59
C ILE A 107 -13.73 -4.65 -0.07
N GLN A 108 -13.27 -5.18 1.06
CA GLN A 108 -11.96 -4.84 1.63
C GLN A 108 -11.19 -6.13 1.95
N PRO A 109 -10.56 -6.74 0.93
CA PRO A 109 -9.77 -7.94 1.12
C PRO A 109 -8.44 -7.61 1.79
N PHE A 110 -7.75 -8.63 2.29
CA PHE A 110 -6.33 -8.55 2.59
C PHE A 110 -5.55 -9.11 1.40
N VAL A 111 -4.61 -8.33 0.87
CA VAL A 111 -3.72 -8.75 -0.21
C VAL A 111 -2.32 -8.89 0.34
N VAL A 112 -1.72 -10.05 0.11
CA VAL A 112 -0.32 -10.34 0.45
C VAL A 112 0.53 -9.99 -0.76
N LEU A 113 1.43 -9.04 -0.56
CA LEU A 113 2.29 -8.46 -1.59
C LEU A 113 3.76 -8.72 -1.23
N GLN A 114 4.56 -9.25 -2.16
CA GLN A 114 5.99 -9.46 -1.96
C GLN A 114 6.82 -8.42 -2.71
N ASN A 115 7.73 -7.74 -2.01
CA ASN A 115 8.58 -6.69 -2.58
C ASN A 115 9.53 -7.25 -3.65
N LYS A 116 9.40 -6.79 -4.90
CA LYS A 116 10.19 -7.29 -6.05
C LYS A 116 11.65 -6.84 -6.03
N ILE A 117 11.87 -5.58 -5.65
CA ILE A 117 13.05 -4.82 -6.09
C ILE A 117 13.78 -4.11 -4.95
N GLY A 118 13.16 -3.94 -3.78
CA GLY A 118 13.68 -3.05 -2.73
C GLY A 118 13.59 -1.58 -3.13
N CYS A 119 14.36 -0.71 -2.47
CA CYS A 119 14.37 0.71 -2.81
C CYS A 119 15.05 0.94 -4.16
N LYS A 120 14.27 1.27 -5.20
CA LYS A 120 14.78 1.84 -6.45
C LYS A 120 14.22 3.25 -6.60
N SER A 121 15.10 4.21 -6.83
CA SER A 121 14.70 5.55 -7.30
C SER A 121 14.00 5.38 -8.64
N SER A 122 12.73 5.78 -8.69
CA SER A 122 11.89 5.83 -9.88
C SER A 122 12.53 6.62 -11.02
#